data_AF-A0A0F9CUA0-F1
#
_entry.id   AF-A0A0F9CUA0-F1
#
_cell.length_a   1.000
_cell.length_b   1.000
_cell.length_c   1.000
_cell.angle_alpha   90.00
_cell.angle_beta   90.00
_cell.angle_gamma   90.00
#
_symmetry.space_group_name_H-M   'P 1'
#
loop_
_entity.id
_entity.type
_entity.pdbx_description
1 polymer ?
#
loop_
_entity_poly.entity_id
_entity_poly.type
_entity_poly.pdbx_seq_one_letter_code
_entity_poly.pdbx_strand_id
1 'polypeptide(L)'
;MKTHTLQVKRAMLVYQGGIANVFAVDSYNLADSNRNAKRLFQGSFDSAVQFAAGLATAGAGIKTAACNMAGDIANQLWTDDIEDQPFSARFVHLDINNRGYSD
;
A
#
# COMPACT_ATOMS: atom_id res chain seq x y z
N MET A 1 -4.22 -21.78 -26.20
CA MET A 1 -3.79 -20.60 -25.42
C MET A 1 -3.67 -21.04 -23.97
N LYS A 2 -2.47 -21.07 -23.37
CA LYS A 2 -2.34 -21.42 -21.95
C LYS A 2 -2.81 -20.23 -21.13
N THR A 3 -3.94 -20.37 -20.44
CA THR A 3 -4.45 -19.33 -19.54
C THR A 3 -3.52 -19.27 -18.32
N HIS A 4 -2.59 -18.32 -18.31
CA HIS A 4 -1.78 -18.05 -17.13
C HIS A 4 -2.69 -17.44 -16.06
N THR A 5 -3.03 -18.25 -15.06
CA THR A 5 -3.83 -17.78 -13.93
C THR A 5 -2.93 -16.97 -13.01
N LEU A 6 -3.37 -15.76 -12.66
CA LEU A 6 -2.68 -14.93 -11.68
C LEU A 6 -2.59 -15.70 -10.36
N GLN A 7 -1.38 -15.87 -9.85
CA GLN A 7 -1.14 -16.59 -8.57
C GLN A 7 -1.54 -15.76 -7.36
N VAL A 8 -1.62 -14.43 -7.51
CA VAL A 8 -1.98 -13.48 -6.46
C VAL A 8 -3.47 -13.17 -6.54
N LYS A 9 -4.26 -13.73 -5.62
CA LYS A 9 -5.70 -13.43 -5.54
C LYS A 9 -6.01 -12.17 -4.72
N ARG A 10 -5.16 -11.87 -3.75
CA ARG A 10 -5.30 -10.74 -2.84
C ARG A 10 -3.95 -10.10 -2.61
N ALA A 11 -3.90 -8.78 -2.66
CA ALA A 11 -2.74 -8.01 -2.26
C ALA A 11 -3.14 -6.84 -1.34
N MET A 12 -2.17 -6.39 -0.56
CA MET A 12 -2.33 -5.27 0.35
C MET A 12 -1.20 -4.26 0.12
N LEU A 13 -1.58 -3.02 -0.17
CA LEU A 13 -0.70 -1.86 -0.28
C LEU A 13 -0.51 -1.26 1.11
N VAL A 14 0.73 -1.18 1.57
CA VAL A 14 1.05 -0.77 2.93
C VAL A 14 1.99 0.41 2.89
N TYR A 15 1.62 1.48 3.59
CA TYR A 15 2.48 2.65 3.73
C TYR A 15 3.26 2.63 5.04
N GLN A 16 4.53 2.95 4.94
CA GLN A 16 5.47 3.00 6.04
C GLN A 16 6.34 4.25 5.88
N GLY A 17 5.90 5.39 6.42
CA GLY A 17 6.73 6.61 6.60
C GLY A 17 7.67 6.96 5.43
N GLY A 18 7.12 7.30 4.26
CA GLY A 18 7.90 7.68 3.08
C GLY A 18 8.25 6.53 2.12
N ILE A 19 8.00 5.28 2.50
CA ILE A 19 8.09 4.12 1.60
C ILE A 19 6.77 3.34 1.60
N ALA A 20 6.47 2.65 0.50
CA ALA A 20 5.30 1.80 0.38
C ALA A 20 5.68 0.37 -0.06
N ASN A 21 4.90 -0.59 0.40
CA ASN A 21 5.07 -2.02 0.14
C ASN A 21 3.79 -2.59 -0.46
N VAL A 22 3.90 -3.57 -1.36
CA VAL A 22 2.77 -4.38 -1.79
C VAL A 22 3.02 -5.82 -1.37
N PHE A 23 2.11 -6.40 -0.61
CA PHE A 23 2.19 -7.79 -0.15
C PHE A 23 1.11 -8.62 -0.83
N ALA A 24 1.45 -9.82 -1.31
CA ALA A 24 0.46 -10.87 -1.49
C ALA A 24 0.05 -11.38 -0.10
N VAL A 25 -1.25 -11.55 0.12
CA VAL A 25 -1.80 -12.00 1.41
C VAL A 25 -2.85 -13.07 1.19
N ASP A 26 -2.95 -14.03 2.11
CA ASP A 26 -4.00 -15.04 2.04
C ASP A 26 -5.35 -14.46 2.49
N SER A 27 -5.33 -13.51 3.42
CA SER A 27 -6.49 -12.81 3.94
C SER A 27 -6.17 -11.34 4.24
N TYR A 28 -7.22 -10.50 4.29
CA TYR A 28 -7.11 -9.11 4.75
C TYR A 28 -7.22 -8.98 6.28
N ASN A 29 -7.06 -10.09 7.00
CA ASN A 29 -6.94 -9.99 8.44
C ASN A 29 -5.66 -9.19 8.74
N LEU A 30 -5.80 -8.19 9.60
CA LEU A 30 -4.68 -7.35 10.01
C LEU A 30 -3.98 -7.89 11.25
N ALA A 31 -4.52 -8.94 11.87
CA ALA A 31 -3.96 -9.59 13.04
C ALA A 31 -2.60 -10.24 12.73
N ASP A 32 -1.82 -10.48 13.79
CA ASP A 32 -0.44 -10.97 13.69
C ASP A 32 -0.32 -12.42 13.18
N SER A 33 -1.43 -13.09 12.88
CA SER A 33 -1.47 -14.51 12.50
C SER A 33 -2.23 -14.74 11.19
N ASN A 34 -1.85 -15.79 10.47
CA ASN A 34 -2.58 -16.33 9.30
C ASN A 34 -2.71 -15.40 8.07
N ARG A 35 -1.93 -14.31 8.00
CA ARG A 35 -1.88 -13.46 6.80
C ARG A 35 -0.96 -13.99 5.70
N ASN A 36 0.09 -14.72 6.09
CA ASN A 36 1.15 -15.24 5.20
C ASN A 36 1.63 -14.17 4.20
N ALA A 37 1.87 -12.95 4.69
CA ALA A 37 2.20 -11.82 3.82
C ALA A 37 3.55 -12.01 3.13
N LYS A 38 3.56 -12.02 1.80
CA LYS A 38 4.76 -12.09 0.97
C LYS A 38 4.94 -10.79 0.21
N ARG A 39 6.05 -10.09 0.43
CA ARG A 39 6.36 -8.84 -0.28
C ARG A 39 6.54 -9.12 -1.77
N LEU A 40 5.80 -8.39 -2.60
CA LEU A 40 5.88 -8.39 -4.06
C LEU A 40 6.66 -7.19 -4.58
N PHE A 41 6.47 -6.03 -3.93
CA PHE A 41 7.06 -4.76 -4.34
C PHE A 41 7.35 -3.88 -3.13
N GLN A 42 8.38 -3.03 -3.24
CA GLN A 42 8.70 -1.97 -2.29
C GLN A 42 9.30 -0.78 -3.05
N GLY A 43 8.83 0.43 -2.77
CA GLY A 43 9.27 1.63 -3.47
C GLY A 43 8.56 2.89 -2.98
N SER A 44 8.52 3.93 -3.81
CA SER A 44 7.71 5.12 -3.54
C SER A 44 6.22 4.77 -3.49
N PHE A 45 5.43 5.63 -2.86
CA PHE A 45 3.98 5.46 -2.82
C PHE A 45 3.39 5.34 -4.23
N ASP A 46 3.70 6.27 -5.13
CA ASP A 46 3.17 6.27 -6.49
C ASP A 46 3.52 4.99 -7.27
N SER A 47 4.75 4.50 -7.15
CA SER A 47 5.15 3.25 -7.82
C SER A 47 4.39 2.04 -7.25
N ALA A 48 4.16 2.01 -5.94
CA ALA A 48 3.41 0.94 -5.30
C ALA A 48 1.91 0.99 -5.66
N VAL A 49 1.34 2.19 -5.83
CA VAL A 49 -0.03 2.38 -6.35
C VAL A 49 -0.16 1.84 -7.76
N GLN A 50 0.75 2.21 -8.67
CA GLN A 50 0.73 1.73 -10.05
C GLN A 50 0.88 0.20 -10.11
N PHE A 51 1.75 -0.37 -9.27
CA PHE A 51 1.90 -1.82 -9.16
C PHE A 51 0.60 -2.50 -8.66
N ALA A 52 -0.03 -1.94 -7.62
CA ALA A 52 -1.28 -2.46 -7.08
C ALA A 52 -2.44 -2.34 -8.08
N ALA A 53 -2.52 -1.24 -8.85
CA ALA A 53 -3.50 -1.04 -9.91
C ALA A 53 -3.33 -2.07 -11.05
N GLY A 54 -2.10 -2.40 -11.41
CA GLY A 54 -1.80 -3.48 -12.36
C GLY A 54 -2.29 -4.85 -11.86
N LEU A 55 -2.08 -5.16 -10.58
CA LEU A 55 -2.61 -6.38 -9.95
C LEU A 55 -4.14 -6.40 -9.94
N ALA A 56 -4.78 -5.27 -9.64
CA ALA A 56 -6.25 -5.15 -9.67
C ALA A 56 -6.79 -5.41 -11.08
N THR A 57 -6.16 -4.83 -12.10
CA THR A 57 -6.52 -5.04 -13.52
C THR A 57 -6.37 -6.51 -13.92
N ALA A 58 -5.38 -7.20 -13.34
CA ALA A 58 -5.18 -8.64 -13.54
C ALA A 58 -6.14 -9.53 -12.70
N GLY A 59 -7.03 -8.93 -11.91
CA GLY A 59 -8.09 -9.63 -11.15
C GLY A 59 -7.79 -9.89 -9.67
N ALA A 60 -6.73 -9.31 -9.10
CA ALA A 60 -6.48 -9.40 -7.66
C ALA A 60 -7.35 -8.40 -6.88
N GLY A 61 -7.83 -8.80 -5.70
CA GLY A 61 -8.42 -7.85 -4.75
C GLY A 61 -7.32 -7.03 -4.05
N ILE A 62 -7.49 -5.72 -3.96
CA ILE A 62 -6.54 -4.81 -3.31
C ILE A 62 -7.17 -4.16 -2.07
N LYS A 63 -6.40 -4.04 -1.00
CA LYS A 63 -6.73 -3.24 0.19
C LYS A 63 -5.52 -2.42 0.65
N THR A 64 -5.73 -1.41 1.47
CA THR A 64 -4.66 -0.56 1.99
C THR A 64 -4.58 -0.57 3.52
N ALA A 65 -3.36 -0.43 4.06
CA ALA A 65 -3.12 -0.37 5.50
C ALA A 65 -1.84 0.40 5.86
N ALA A 66 -1.71 0.80 7.13
CA ALA A 66 -0.52 1.47 7.65
C ALA A 66 0.49 0.46 8.19
N CYS A 67 1.69 0.92 8.52
CA CYS A 67 2.57 0.24 9.48
C CYS A 67 2.48 0.85 10.89
N ASN A 68 2.70 0.03 11.91
CA ASN A 68 3.00 0.48 13.28
C ASN A 68 4.46 0.98 13.38
N MET A 69 4.89 1.43 14.56
CA MET A 69 6.26 1.91 14.79
C MET A 69 7.34 0.83 14.60
N ALA A 70 6.98 -0.45 14.72
CA ALA A 70 7.87 -1.57 14.48
C ALA A 70 7.97 -1.96 12.99
N GLY A 71 7.17 -1.34 12.12
CA GLY A 71 7.12 -1.65 10.69
C GLY A 71 6.17 -2.80 10.33
N ASP A 72 5.44 -3.36 11.29
CA ASP A 72 4.40 -4.35 11.00
C ASP A 72 3.15 -3.64 10.48
N ILE A 73 2.39 -4.32 9.62
CA ILE A 73 1.10 -3.80 9.17
C ILE A 73 0.24 -3.53 10.40
N ALA A 74 -0.15 -2.28 10.59
CA ALA A 74 -1.01 -1.86 11.67
C ALA A 74 -2.34 -2.61 11.59
N ASN A 75 -2.92 -2.90 12.76
CA ASN A 75 -4.30 -3.39 12.90
C ASN A 75 -5.35 -2.34 12.50
N GLN A 76 -5.07 -1.56 11.47
CA GLN A 76 -5.90 -0.49 10.96
C GLN A 76 -5.94 -0.55 9.44
N LEU A 77 -7.13 -0.85 8.93
CA LEU A 77 -7.50 -0.67 7.53
C LEU A 77 -7.98 0.77 7.39
N TRP A 78 -7.58 1.46 6.32
CA TRP A 78 -8.14 2.78 6.03
C TRP A 78 -9.35 2.68 5.11
N THR A 79 -9.17 2.27 3.86
CA THR A 79 -10.22 2.17 2.84
C THR A 79 -9.73 1.41 1.59
N ASP A 80 -10.65 0.95 0.76
CA ASP A 80 -10.34 0.27 -0.51
C ASP A 80 -10.07 1.28 -1.65
N ASP A 81 -10.43 2.55 -1.44
CA ASP A 81 -10.07 3.65 -2.33
C ASP A 81 -8.65 4.15 -1.97
N ILE A 82 -7.73 4.02 -2.93
CA ILE A 82 -6.33 4.43 -2.77
C ILE A 82 -6.19 5.96 -2.71
N GLU A 83 -7.08 6.69 -3.40
CA GLU A 83 -7.07 8.14 -3.37
C GLU A 83 -7.54 8.66 -2.01
N ASP A 84 -8.35 7.89 -1.28
CA ASP A 84 -8.83 8.26 0.04
C ASP A 84 -7.79 8.12 1.18
N GLN A 85 -6.60 7.63 0.87
CA GLN A 85 -5.57 7.36 1.87
C GLN A 85 -4.83 8.62 2.32
N PRO A 86 -4.43 8.74 3.60
CA PRO A 86 -3.81 9.96 4.13
C PRO A 86 -2.45 10.33 3.52
N PHE A 87 -1.83 9.44 2.76
CA PHE A 87 -0.58 9.67 2.02
C PHE A 87 -0.78 9.76 0.50
N SER A 88 -2.02 9.74 0.02
CA SER A 88 -2.26 9.95 -1.41
C SER A 88 -1.78 11.34 -1.81
N ALA A 89 -1.43 11.51 -3.08
CA ALA A 89 -0.89 12.76 -3.59
C ALA A 89 -1.82 13.97 -3.29
N ARG A 90 -3.13 13.74 -3.11
CA ARG A 90 -4.09 14.79 -2.75
C ARG A 90 -3.88 15.38 -1.35
N PHE A 91 -3.26 14.63 -0.43
CA PHE A 91 -3.01 15.06 0.95
C PHE A 91 -1.56 15.47 1.19
N VAL A 92 -0.63 15.08 0.32
CA VAL A 92 0.78 15.48 0.39
C VAL A 92 0.94 16.85 -0.25
N HIS A 93 0.40 17.90 0.39
CA HIS A 93 0.76 19.28 0.08
C HIS A 93 1.99 19.65 0.92
N LEU A 94 3.18 19.55 0.32
CA LEU A 94 4.38 20.14 0.92
C LEU A 94 4.41 21.62 0.53
N ASP A 95 4.04 22.50 1.47
CA ASP A 95 4.33 23.93 1.35
C ASP A 95 5.84 24.15 1.44
N ILE A 96 6.52 24.02 0.30
CA ILE A 96 7.97 24.21 0.19
C ILE A 96 8.36 25.69 0.40
N ASN A 97 7.38 26.60 0.42
CA ASN A 97 7.58 28.04 0.55
C ASN A 97 7.45 28.58 1.98
N ASN A 98 7.13 27.74 2.97
CA ASN A 98 6.99 28.20 4.37
C ASN A 98 8.23 27.89 5.23
N ARG A 99 9.43 27.93 4.62
CA ARG A 99 10.66 28.09 5.40
C ARG A 99 10.80 29.57 5.71
N GLY A 100 10.27 29.99 6.86
CA GLY A 100 10.70 31.21 7.52
C GLY A 100 12.20 31.15 7.76
N TYR A 101 12.98 31.63 6.81
CA TYR A 101 14.30 32.18 7.06
C TYR A 101 14.09 33.66 7.35
N SER A 102 14.13 34.02 8.63
CA SER A 102 14.43 35.38 9.04
C SER A 102 15.93 35.60 8.81
N ASP A 103 16.26 36.51 7.89
CA ASP A 103 17.59 37.13 7.78
C ASP A 103 18.01 37.81 9.09
#